data_AF-Q2IIY5-F1
#
_entry.id   AF-Q2IIY5-F1
#
_cell.length_a   1.000
_cell.length_b   1.000
_cell.length_c   1.000
_cell.angle_alpha   90.00
_cell.angle_beta   90.00
_cell.angle_gamma   90.00
#
_symmetry.space_group_name_H-M   'P 1'
#
loop_
_entity.id
_entity.type
_entity.pdbx_description
1 polymer ?
#
loop_
_entity_poly.entity_id
_entity_poly.type
_entity_poly.pdbx_seq_one_letter_code
_entity_poly.pdbx_strand_id
1 'polypeptide(L)'
;MTLDEFARRLGRRTPALNSTQLALSLLWWRERNATHPDDRTASAGDLARELQRLGLGAPNSSRLGKSLASSRLTLRTSKNFRLKTDAAPKIEAMLAGVLEPTAPEVPASGEFLPEDVWRGTRGYIEVVCEQLNGCYFATYYDAASVMVRRLVETLLIEAYEKLGREAEIKRDGTLFMLGDIVERAVSTSGLSTLSRDSKKALKSVKELGDSSAHNRRFIARKHDLDDLRSPLRRLVDDLIALADLRRARPK
;
A
#
# COMPACT_ATOMS: atom_id res chain seq x y z
N MET A 1 -3.35 6.91 -16.03
CA MET A 1 -4.09 5.66 -15.77
C MET A 1 -4.62 5.15 -17.11
N THR A 2 -4.64 3.84 -17.36
CA THR A 2 -5.29 3.25 -18.55
C THR A 2 -6.73 2.86 -18.22
N LEU A 3 -7.57 2.58 -19.23
CA LEU A 3 -8.95 2.13 -18.98
C LEU A 3 -8.98 0.80 -18.21
N ASP A 4 -8.09 -0.13 -18.53
CA ASP A 4 -8.03 -1.42 -17.83
C ASP A 4 -7.59 -1.26 -16.38
N GLU A 5 -6.65 -0.34 -16.09
CA GLU A 5 -6.26 -0.03 -14.71
C GLU A 5 -7.40 0.63 -13.94
N PHE A 6 -8.11 1.58 -14.56
CA PHE A 6 -9.29 2.19 -13.97
C PHE A 6 -10.38 1.14 -13.65
N ALA A 7 -10.63 0.23 -14.59
CA ALA A 7 -11.59 -0.85 -14.40
C ALA A 7 -11.19 -1.81 -13.28
N ARG A 8 -9.92 -2.24 -13.21
CA ARG A 8 -9.42 -3.07 -12.10
C ARG A 8 -9.66 -2.42 -10.75
N ARG A 9 -9.40 -1.10 -10.63
CA ARG A 9 -9.63 -0.35 -9.40
C ARG A 9 -11.11 -0.21 -9.05
N LEU A 10 -11.98 0.02 -10.05
CA LEU A 10 -13.43 0.00 -9.85
C LEU A 10 -13.91 -1.35 -9.29
N GLY A 11 -13.37 -2.47 -9.80
CA GLY A 11 -13.72 -3.82 -9.37
C GLY A 11 -13.25 -4.16 -7.95
N ARG A 12 -12.18 -3.53 -7.47
CA ARG A 12 -11.63 -3.72 -6.11
C ARG A 12 -12.21 -2.74 -5.07
N ARG A 13 -12.98 -1.73 -5.50
CA ARG A 13 -13.51 -0.70 -4.62
C ARG A 13 -14.45 -1.30 -3.57
N THR A 14 -14.28 -0.87 -2.32
CA THR A 14 -15.18 -1.19 -1.21
C THR A 14 -15.77 0.10 -0.62
N PRO A 15 -17.11 0.24 -0.50
CA PRO A 15 -18.13 -0.71 -0.93
C PRO A 15 -18.20 -0.85 -2.46
N ALA A 16 -18.65 -2.01 -2.94
CA ALA A 16 -18.81 -2.28 -4.36
C ALA A 16 -19.82 -1.32 -5.01
N LEU A 17 -19.53 -0.88 -6.24
CA LEU A 17 -20.42 -0.03 -7.02
C LEU A 17 -21.48 -0.88 -7.72
N ASN A 18 -22.71 -0.40 -7.79
CA ASN A 18 -23.75 -1.03 -8.59
C ASN A 18 -23.55 -0.76 -10.10
N SER A 19 -24.26 -1.50 -10.96
CA SER A 19 -24.09 -1.39 -12.42
C SER A 19 -24.35 0.02 -12.98
N THR A 20 -25.22 0.81 -12.35
CA THR A 20 -25.48 2.20 -12.78
C THR A 20 -24.29 3.08 -12.42
N GLN A 21 -23.76 2.96 -11.21
CA GLN A 21 -22.56 3.68 -10.77
C GLN A 21 -21.33 3.31 -11.62
N LEU A 22 -21.15 2.04 -11.96
CA LEU A 22 -20.09 1.59 -12.86
C LEU A 22 -20.24 2.20 -14.26
N ALA A 23 -21.45 2.21 -14.82
CA ALA A 23 -21.70 2.85 -16.11
C ALA A 23 -21.49 4.37 -16.10
N LEU A 24 -21.85 5.05 -15.01
CA LEU A 24 -21.53 6.48 -14.81
C LEU A 24 -20.02 6.72 -14.74
N SER A 25 -19.28 5.80 -14.13
CA SER A 25 -17.81 5.85 -14.04
C SER A 25 -17.15 5.69 -15.43
N LEU A 26 -17.69 4.81 -16.28
CA LEU A 26 -17.26 4.71 -17.68
C LEU A 26 -17.59 5.96 -18.50
N LEU A 27 -18.78 6.54 -18.33
CA LEU A 27 -19.12 7.80 -19.00
C LEU A 27 -18.18 8.94 -18.58
N TRP A 28 -17.82 9.03 -17.30
CA TRP A 28 -16.83 9.98 -16.79
C TRP A 28 -15.45 9.74 -17.40
N TRP A 29 -15.02 8.48 -17.48
CA TRP A 29 -13.76 8.11 -18.10
C TRP A 29 -13.71 8.56 -19.56
N ARG A 30 -14.77 8.25 -20.31
CA ARG A 30 -14.89 8.63 -21.72
C ARG A 30 -14.89 10.14 -21.91
N GLU A 31 -15.62 10.89 -21.08
CA GLU A 31 -15.62 12.35 -21.16
C GLU A 31 -14.22 12.97 -20.99
N ARG A 32 -13.41 12.45 -20.06
CA ARG A 32 -12.05 12.95 -19.79
C ARG A 32 -11.00 12.51 -20.81
N ASN A 33 -11.23 11.38 -21.48
CA ASN A 33 -10.29 10.82 -22.45
C ASN A 33 -10.79 10.95 -23.91
N ALA A 34 -11.89 11.67 -24.13
CA ALA A 34 -12.47 11.88 -25.44
C ALA A 34 -11.55 12.73 -26.33
N THR A 35 -11.25 12.23 -27.54
CA THR A 35 -10.53 12.99 -28.57
C THR A 35 -11.52 13.67 -29.52
N HIS A 36 -12.72 13.10 -29.71
CA HIS A 36 -13.85 13.69 -30.40
C HIS A 36 -15.09 13.87 -29.51
N PRO A 37 -15.98 14.83 -29.82
CA PRO A 37 -17.21 15.06 -29.04
C PRO A 37 -18.12 13.84 -28.90
N ASP A 38 -18.19 12.99 -29.94
CA ASP A 38 -19.03 11.78 -29.95
C ASP A 38 -18.53 10.71 -28.98
N ASP A 39 -17.23 10.71 -28.66
CA ASP A 39 -16.62 9.77 -27.70
C ASP A 39 -17.15 9.96 -26.29
N ARG A 40 -17.68 11.16 -25.98
CA ARG A 40 -18.28 11.49 -24.68
C ARG A 40 -19.66 10.87 -24.47
N THR A 41 -20.19 10.16 -25.47
CA THR A 41 -21.53 9.59 -25.45
C THR A 41 -21.53 8.08 -25.64
N ALA A 42 -22.47 7.38 -25.03
CA ALA A 42 -22.58 5.92 -25.10
C ALA A 42 -24.03 5.46 -25.06
N SER A 43 -24.41 4.44 -25.83
CA SER A 43 -25.68 3.76 -25.58
C SER A 43 -25.58 2.87 -24.32
N ALA A 44 -26.72 2.53 -23.72
CA ALA A 44 -26.74 1.58 -22.60
C ALA A 44 -26.25 0.18 -23.02
N GLY A 45 -26.39 -0.18 -24.30
CA GLY A 45 -25.85 -1.42 -24.85
C GLY A 45 -24.32 -1.40 -24.94
N ASP A 46 -23.74 -0.27 -25.35
CA ASP A 46 -22.29 -0.09 -25.40
C ASP A 46 -21.67 -0.17 -24.00
N LEU A 47 -22.25 0.56 -23.05
CA LEU A 47 -21.79 0.55 -21.65
C LEU A 47 -21.89 -0.85 -21.03
N ALA A 48 -22.97 -1.58 -21.28
CA ALA A 48 -23.12 -2.95 -20.77
C ALA A 48 -22.06 -3.90 -21.35
N ARG A 49 -21.78 -3.82 -22.66
CA ARG A 49 -20.72 -4.60 -23.32
C ARG A 49 -19.34 -4.24 -22.79
N GLU A 50 -19.08 -2.95 -22.59
CA GLU A 50 -17.79 -2.47 -22.08
C GLU A 50 -17.56 -2.91 -20.63
N LEU A 51 -18.57 -2.84 -19.77
CA LEU A 51 -18.51 -3.40 -18.42
C LEU A 51 -18.22 -4.91 -18.43
N GLN A 52 -18.87 -5.66 -19.32
CA GLN A 52 -18.62 -7.09 -19.47
C GLN A 52 -17.18 -7.37 -19.94
N ARG A 53 -16.71 -6.64 -20.96
CA ARG A 53 -15.34 -6.75 -21.49
C ARG A 53 -14.29 -6.48 -20.41
N LEU A 54 -14.57 -5.53 -19.52
CA LEU A 54 -13.69 -5.12 -18.43
C LEU A 54 -13.82 -5.99 -17.17
N GLY A 55 -14.66 -7.03 -17.18
CA GLY A 55 -14.86 -7.91 -16.02
C GLY A 55 -15.64 -7.27 -14.85
N LEU A 56 -16.35 -6.17 -15.10
CA LEU A 56 -17.14 -5.42 -14.10
C LEU A 56 -18.60 -5.89 -13.99
N GLY A 57 -18.92 -7.01 -14.63
CA GLY A 57 -20.25 -7.61 -14.68
C GLY A 57 -20.96 -7.38 -16.02
N ALA A 58 -22.03 -8.13 -16.25
CA ALA A 58 -22.81 -8.12 -17.50
C ALA A 58 -24.27 -7.65 -17.24
N PRO A 59 -24.49 -6.35 -16.98
CA PRO A 59 -25.83 -5.85 -16.69
C PRO A 59 -26.75 -5.92 -17.91
N ASN A 60 -28.05 -6.14 -17.68
CA ASN A 60 -29.05 -6.04 -18.74
C ASN A 60 -29.12 -4.59 -19.27
N SER A 61 -28.87 -4.41 -20.56
CA SER A 61 -28.79 -3.10 -21.22
C SER A 61 -30.08 -2.28 -21.12
N SER A 62 -31.25 -2.92 -21.21
CA SER A 62 -32.55 -2.26 -21.06
C SER A 62 -32.77 -1.73 -19.64
N ARG A 63 -32.43 -2.54 -18.62
CA ARG A 63 -32.52 -2.12 -17.21
C ARG A 63 -31.52 -1.01 -16.92
N LEU A 64 -30.28 -1.13 -17.41
CA LEU A 64 -29.25 -0.11 -17.27
C LEU A 64 -29.67 1.21 -17.93
N GLY A 65 -30.26 1.15 -19.12
CA GLY A 65 -30.77 2.32 -19.83
C GLY A 65 -31.88 3.03 -19.07
N LYS A 66 -32.80 2.30 -18.43
CA LYS A 66 -33.83 2.88 -17.55
C LYS A 66 -33.19 3.60 -16.35
N SER A 67 -32.25 2.95 -15.67
CA SER A 67 -31.55 3.55 -14.53
C SER A 67 -30.75 4.79 -14.92
N LEU A 68 -30.02 4.75 -16.05
CA LEU A 68 -29.28 5.90 -16.58
C LEU A 68 -30.22 7.03 -17.02
N ALA A 69 -31.39 6.74 -17.59
CA ALA A 69 -32.37 7.77 -17.95
C ALA A 69 -32.98 8.45 -16.70
N SER A 70 -33.14 7.70 -15.61
CA SER A 70 -33.64 8.22 -14.33
C SER A 70 -32.58 8.95 -13.49
N SER A 71 -31.30 8.77 -13.82
CA SER A 71 -30.20 9.36 -13.06
C SER A 71 -30.17 10.88 -13.23
N ARG A 72 -29.99 11.61 -12.12
CA ARG A 72 -29.85 13.07 -12.15
C ARG A 72 -28.51 13.52 -12.74
N LEU A 73 -27.57 12.59 -13.00
CA LEU A 73 -26.20 12.87 -13.43
C LEU A 73 -26.00 12.79 -14.95
N THR A 74 -27.00 12.33 -15.69
CA THR A 74 -26.91 12.03 -17.13
C THR A 74 -27.90 12.85 -17.95
N LEU A 75 -27.56 13.06 -19.22
CA LEU A 75 -28.47 13.54 -20.26
C LEU A 75 -28.61 12.45 -21.31
N ARG A 76 -29.83 12.26 -21.80
CA ARG A 76 -30.11 11.36 -22.91
C ARG A 76 -30.10 12.16 -24.20
N THR A 77 -29.25 11.76 -25.14
CA THR A 77 -29.18 12.30 -26.50
C THR A 77 -29.54 11.18 -27.46
N SER A 78 -30.79 11.16 -27.92
CA SER A 78 -31.33 10.05 -28.73
C SER A 78 -31.22 8.69 -28.02
N LYS A 79 -30.42 7.76 -28.56
CA LYS A 79 -30.14 6.43 -27.98
C LYS A 79 -28.95 6.43 -27.02
N ASN A 80 -28.20 7.52 -26.95
CA ASN A 80 -26.98 7.64 -26.16
C ASN A 80 -27.21 8.43 -24.86
N PHE A 81 -26.28 8.26 -23.93
CA PHE A 81 -26.18 8.98 -22.68
C PHE A 81 -24.83 9.70 -22.63
N ARG A 82 -24.83 10.88 -22.00
CA ARG A 82 -23.63 11.62 -21.61
C ARG A 82 -23.82 12.18 -20.20
N LEU A 83 -22.74 12.63 -19.58
CA LEU A 83 -22.83 13.32 -18.30
C LEU A 83 -23.42 14.74 -18.46
N LYS A 84 -24.08 15.21 -17.39
CA LYS A 84 -24.39 16.62 -17.22
C LYS A 84 -23.12 17.39 -16.86
N THR A 85 -23.08 18.67 -17.19
CA THR A 85 -21.93 19.55 -16.93
C THR A 85 -21.53 19.59 -15.45
N ASP A 86 -22.47 19.41 -14.52
CA ASP A 86 -22.25 19.43 -13.07
C ASP A 86 -22.07 18.03 -12.45
N ALA A 87 -22.07 16.96 -13.26
CA ALA A 87 -22.01 15.59 -12.75
C ALA A 87 -20.60 15.13 -12.39
N ALA A 88 -19.57 15.68 -13.03
CA ALA A 88 -18.19 15.25 -12.86
C ALA A 88 -17.72 15.30 -11.39
N PRO A 89 -17.90 16.39 -10.62
CA PRO A 89 -17.49 16.42 -9.21
C PRO A 89 -18.19 15.37 -8.34
N LYS A 90 -19.46 15.05 -8.62
CA LYS A 90 -20.25 14.06 -7.89
C LYS A 90 -19.74 12.63 -8.16
N ILE A 91 -19.35 12.36 -9.41
CA ILE A 91 -18.76 11.09 -9.80
C ILE A 91 -17.34 10.97 -9.23
N GLU A 92 -16.54 12.03 -9.24
CA GLU A 92 -15.22 12.06 -8.61
C GLU A 92 -15.27 11.77 -7.12
N ALA A 93 -16.21 12.38 -6.39
CA ALA A 93 -16.43 12.08 -4.98
C ALA A 93 -16.82 10.60 -4.76
N MET A 94 -17.65 10.03 -5.64
CA MET A 94 -17.97 8.59 -5.61
C MET A 94 -16.73 7.73 -5.90
N LEU A 95 -15.82 8.21 -6.74
CA LEU A 95 -14.59 7.53 -7.15
C LEU A 95 -13.36 7.86 -6.29
N ALA A 96 -13.54 8.51 -5.14
CA ALA A 96 -12.47 8.67 -4.13
C ALA A 96 -11.86 7.29 -3.79
N GLY A 97 -10.54 7.23 -3.66
CA GLY A 97 -9.78 5.97 -3.55
C GLY A 97 -9.58 5.16 -4.85
N VAL A 98 -10.45 5.32 -5.87
CA VAL A 98 -10.24 4.71 -7.20
C VAL A 98 -9.30 5.57 -8.05
N LEU A 99 -9.51 6.88 -7.99
CA LEU A 99 -8.73 7.87 -8.75
C LEU A 99 -7.38 8.18 -8.13
N GLU A 100 -7.19 7.84 -6.85
CA GLU A 100 -5.94 8.07 -6.14
C GLU A 100 -4.81 7.21 -6.74
N PRO A 101 -3.59 7.74 -6.89
CA PRO A 101 -2.45 6.93 -7.29
C PRO A 101 -2.29 5.75 -6.33
N THR A 102 -2.26 4.53 -6.86
CA THR A 102 -1.84 3.38 -6.07
C THR A 102 -0.32 3.28 -6.13
N ALA A 103 0.29 2.73 -5.08
CA ALA A 103 1.68 2.33 -5.16
C ALA A 103 1.86 1.36 -6.35
N PRO A 104 2.98 1.45 -7.09
CA PRO A 104 3.29 0.46 -8.12
C PRO A 104 3.38 -0.93 -7.50
N GLU A 105 2.89 -1.94 -8.22
CA GLU A 105 3.02 -3.34 -7.79
C GLU A 105 4.49 -3.73 -7.82
N VAL A 106 5.01 -4.24 -6.70
CA VAL A 106 6.40 -4.70 -6.60
C VAL A 106 6.41 -6.18 -6.97
N PRO A 107 7.11 -6.59 -8.04
CA PRO A 107 7.24 -8.01 -8.37
C PRO A 107 8.10 -8.71 -7.32
N ALA A 108 7.88 -10.02 -7.11
CA ALA A 108 8.63 -10.81 -6.14
C ALA A 108 10.16 -10.72 -6.30
N SER A 109 10.66 -10.62 -7.55
CA SER A 109 12.09 -10.44 -7.85
C SER A 109 12.64 -9.05 -7.47
N GLY A 110 11.75 -8.06 -7.35
CA GLY A 110 12.06 -6.68 -6.97
C GLY A 110 11.93 -6.40 -5.47
N GLU A 111 11.46 -7.36 -4.68
CA GLU A 111 11.36 -7.23 -3.23
C GLU A 111 12.74 -7.14 -2.59
N PHE A 112 12.84 -6.38 -1.49
CA PHE A 112 14.02 -6.35 -0.62
C PHE A 112 13.86 -7.37 0.52
N LEU A 113 12.72 -7.32 1.20
CA LEU A 113 12.33 -8.23 2.26
C LEU A 113 11.19 -9.14 1.76
N PRO A 114 11.42 -10.46 1.65
CA PRO A 114 10.43 -11.40 1.13
C PRO A 114 9.09 -11.37 1.90
N GLU A 115 7.99 -11.46 1.17
CA GLU A 115 6.63 -11.41 1.71
C GLU A 115 6.33 -12.45 2.80
N ASP A 116 6.87 -13.65 2.68
CA ASP A 116 6.68 -14.78 3.62
C ASP A 116 7.26 -14.52 5.02
N VAL A 117 8.14 -13.54 5.16
CA VAL A 117 8.73 -13.14 6.44
C VAL A 117 7.70 -12.39 7.30
N TRP A 118 6.94 -11.47 6.70
CA TRP A 118 6.15 -10.47 7.41
C TRP A 118 4.64 -10.56 7.17
N ARG A 119 4.17 -11.28 6.15
CA ARG A 119 2.74 -11.43 5.90
C ARG A 119 2.08 -12.24 7.02
N GLY A 120 0.86 -11.84 7.38
CA GLY A 120 0.11 -12.42 8.50
C GLY A 120 0.47 -11.81 9.85
N THR A 121 1.15 -10.66 9.86
CA THR A 121 1.42 -9.88 11.07
C THR A 121 0.36 -8.79 11.28
N ARG A 122 0.68 -7.72 12.00
CA ARG A 122 -0.22 -6.58 12.21
C ARG A 122 -0.20 -5.67 10.98
N GLY A 123 -1.35 -5.10 10.62
CA GLY A 123 -1.51 -4.39 9.34
C GLY A 123 -0.52 -3.24 9.12
N TYR A 124 -0.12 -2.51 10.15
CA TYR A 124 0.89 -1.44 9.99
C TYR A 124 2.30 -1.98 9.72
N ILE A 125 2.62 -3.20 10.15
CA ILE A 125 3.92 -3.85 9.84
C ILE A 125 3.92 -4.24 8.37
N GLU A 126 2.83 -4.84 7.89
CA GLU A 126 2.67 -5.20 6.48
C GLU A 126 2.81 -3.95 5.58
N VAL A 127 2.13 -2.85 5.91
CA VAL A 127 2.23 -1.58 5.19
C VAL A 127 3.66 -1.03 5.18
N VAL A 128 4.39 -1.12 6.29
CA VAL A 128 5.80 -0.68 6.37
C VAL A 128 6.69 -1.53 5.48
N CYS A 129 6.50 -2.85 5.44
CA CYS A 129 7.24 -3.76 4.55
C CYS A 129 6.92 -3.52 3.06
N GLU A 130 5.65 -3.25 2.73
CA GLU A 130 5.25 -2.87 1.37
C GLU A 130 5.92 -1.57 0.94
N GLN A 131 5.96 -0.56 1.82
CA GLN A 131 6.67 0.69 1.57
C GLN A 131 8.18 0.47 1.40
N LEU A 132 8.80 -0.35 2.26
CA LEU A 132 10.22 -0.73 2.16
C LEU A 132 10.54 -1.35 0.79
N ASN A 133 9.78 -2.36 0.39
CA ASN A 133 9.95 -3.06 -0.87
C ASN A 133 9.69 -2.12 -2.06
N GLY A 134 8.69 -1.24 -1.97
CA GLY A 134 8.40 -0.23 -2.98
C GLY A 134 9.52 0.79 -3.15
N CYS A 135 10.07 1.32 -2.06
CA CYS A 135 11.20 2.25 -2.12
C CYS A 135 12.44 1.60 -2.74
N TYR A 136 12.75 0.36 -2.35
CA TYR A 136 13.90 -0.37 -2.90
C TYR A 136 13.71 -0.67 -4.38
N PHE A 137 12.55 -1.18 -4.78
CA PHE A 137 12.22 -1.47 -6.18
C PHE A 137 12.28 -0.21 -7.06
N ALA A 138 11.80 0.92 -6.56
CA ALA A 138 11.87 2.22 -7.22
C ALA A 138 13.24 2.90 -7.12
N THR A 139 14.27 2.23 -6.60
CA THR A 139 15.66 2.71 -6.46
C THR A 139 15.86 3.90 -5.50
N TYR A 140 14.87 4.19 -4.65
CA TYR A 140 14.96 5.21 -3.59
C TYR A 140 15.63 4.63 -2.34
N TYR A 141 16.93 4.37 -2.40
CA TYR A 141 17.65 3.62 -1.37
C TYR A 141 17.73 4.32 -0.01
N ASP A 142 17.82 5.66 0.05
CA ASP A 142 17.75 6.38 1.33
C ASP A 142 16.38 6.20 1.98
N ALA A 143 15.31 6.30 1.18
CA ALA A 143 13.95 6.08 1.67
C ALA A 143 13.74 4.63 2.13
N ALA A 144 14.27 3.65 1.38
CA ALA A 144 14.23 2.25 1.78
C ALA A 144 15.00 2.02 3.11
N SER A 145 16.18 2.61 3.28
CA SER A 145 16.94 2.57 4.53
C SER A 145 16.17 3.17 5.72
N VAL A 146 15.48 4.30 5.52
CA VAL A 146 14.59 4.88 6.53
C VAL A 146 13.41 3.96 6.84
N MET A 147 12.86 3.24 5.85
CA MET A 147 11.83 2.24 6.09
C MET A 147 12.35 1.03 6.87
N VAL A 148 13.59 0.59 6.65
CA VAL A 148 14.26 -0.44 7.49
C VAL A 148 14.35 0.05 8.93
N ARG A 149 14.78 1.30 9.14
CA ARG A 149 14.86 1.94 10.47
C ARG A 149 13.50 1.89 11.17
N ARG A 150 12.43 2.33 10.49
CA ARG A 150 11.06 2.33 11.02
C ARG A 150 10.54 0.93 11.34
N LEU A 151 10.81 -0.05 10.45
CA LEU A 151 10.41 -1.43 10.66
C LEU A 151 11.05 -2.02 11.93
N VAL A 152 12.37 -1.89 12.05
CA VAL A 152 13.12 -2.46 13.18
C VAL A 152 12.77 -1.75 14.49
N GLU A 153 12.61 -0.44 14.49
CA GLU A 153 12.13 0.33 15.66
C GLU A 153 10.77 -0.17 16.13
N THR A 154 9.82 -0.32 15.20
CA THR A 154 8.48 -0.85 15.49
C THR A 154 8.57 -2.25 16.10
N LEU A 155 9.31 -3.16 15.47
CA LEU A 155 9.43 -4.55 15.93
C LEU A 155 10.14 -4.68 17.28
N LEU A 156 11.11 -3.81 17.58
CA LEU A 156 11.73 -3.76 18.90
C LEU A 156 10.71 -3.33 19.96
N ILE A 157 9.93 -2.29 19.69
CA ILE A 157 8.87 -1.81 20.62
C ILE A 157 7.88 -2.95 20.89
N GLU A 158 7.37 -3.61 19.84
CA GLU A 158 6.49 -4.78 19.97
C GLU A 158 7.09 -5.89 20.83
N ALA A 159 8.39 -6.18 20.65
CA ALA A 159 9.08 -7.20 21.43
C ALA A 159 9.18 -6.81 22.92
N TYR A 160 9.53 -5.56 23.23
CA TYR A 160 9.60 -5.08 24.61
C TYR A 160 8.21 -5.05 25.27
N GLU A 161 7.17 -4.63 24.56
CA GLU A 161 5.78 -4.66 25.03
C GLU A 161 5.31 -6.09 25.30
N LYS A 162 5.55 -7.02 24.36
CA LYS A 162 5.19 -8.44 24.53
C LYS A 162 5.85 -9.07 25.75
N LEU A 163 7.07 -8.65 26.07
CA LEU A 163 7.82 -9.11 27.23
C LEU A 163 7.46 -8.38 28.54
N GLY A 164 6.61 -7.36 28.51
CA GLY A 164 6.29 -6.52 29.67
C GLY A 164 7.46 -5.63 30.13
N ARG A 165 8.40 -5.33 29.22
CA ARG A 165 9.66 -4.63 29.48
C ARG A 165 9.71 -3.23 28.86
N GLU A 166 8.56 -2.69 28.46
CA GLU A 166 8.40 -1.36 27.88
C GLU A 166 9.03 -0.22 28.71
N ALA A 167 9.07 -0.36 30.03
CA ALA A 167 9.67 0.63 30.94
C ALA A 167 11.18 0.83 30.69
N GLU A 168 11.85 -0.15 30.10
CA GLU A 168 13.28 -0.06 29.79
C GLU A 168 13.54 0.86 28.59
N ILE A 169 12.56 1.03 27.71
CA ILE A 169 12.69 1.76 26.44
C ILE A 169 11.90 3.07 26.40
N LYS A 170 11.43 3.55 27.55
CA LYS A 170 10.74 4.84 27.68
C LYS A 170 11.18 5.62 28.91
N ARG A 171 11.03 6.94 28.86
CA ARG A 171 11.17 7.84 30.01
C ARG A 171 10.01 8.84 29.98
N ASP A 172 9.37 9.03 31.13
CA ASP A 172 8.25 9.98 31.30
C ASP A 172 7.13 9.77 30.25
N GLY A 173 6.81 8.50 29.96
CA GLY A 173 5.81 8.12 28.97
C GLY A 173 6.24 8.26 27.51
N THR A 174 7.43 8.77 27.24
CA THR A 174 7.99 8.97 25.89
C THR A 174 8.98 7.86 25.55
N LEU A 175 8.78 7.19 24.41
CA LEU A 175 9.71 6.17 23.89
C LEU A 175 11.06 6.80 23.52
N PHE A 176 12.14 6.06 23.73
CA PHE A 176 13.45 6.48 23.24
C PHE A 176 13.54 6.37 21.72
N MET A 177 14.52 7.06 21.12
CA MET A 177 14.83 6.93 19.70
C MET A 177 15.48 5.56 19.43
N LEU A 178 15.36 5.04 18.20
CA LEU A 178 15.94 3.75 17.81
C LEU A 178 17.35 3.49 18.37
N GLY A 179 18.26 4.46 18.31
CA GLY A 179 19.64 4.28 18.81
C GLY A 179 19.69 3.80 20.26
N ASP A 180 18.96 4.47 21.15
CA ASP A 180 18.86 4.13 22.56
C ASP A 180 18.17 2.78 22.80
N ILE A 181 17.16 2.45 21.98
CA ILE A 181 16.47 1.15 22.04
C ILE A 181 17.42 0.04 21.61
N VAL A 182 18.21 0.25 20.56
CA VAL A 182 19.23 -0.71 20.08
C VAL A 182 20.28 -0.96 21.16
N GLU A 183 20.82 0.10 21.78
CA GLU A 183 21.80 -0.04 22.86
C GLU A 183 21.28 -0.92 24.01
N ARG A 184 20.02 -0.70 24.42
CA ARG A 184 19.36 -1.53 25.44
C ARG A 184 19.17 -2.96 24.96
N ALA A 185 18.69 -3.15 23.74
CA ALA A 185 18.42 -4.47 23.16
C ALA A 185 19.68 -5.34 23.06
N VAL A 186 20.83 -4.75 22.72
CA VAL A 186 22.10 -5.48 22.58
C VAL A 186 22.89 -5.64 23.89
N SER A 187 22.51 -4.91 24.94
CA SER A 187 23.15 -4.98 26.26
C SER A 187 23.08 -6.39 26.89
N THR A 188 23.87 -6.60 27.95
CA THR A 188 23.91 -7.88 28.68
C THR A 188 22.55 -8.26 29.26
N SER A 189 21.78 -7.28 29.75
CA SER A 189 20.42 -7.46 30.27
C SER A 189 19.33 -7.25 29.23
N GLY A 190 19.67 -7.02 27.95
CA GLY A 190 18.74 -6.66 26.89
C GLY A 190 17.87 -7.82 26.38
N LEU A 191 17.67 -7.87 25.06
CA LEU A 191 16.96 -8.98 24.41
C LEU A 191 17.94 -10.14 24.22
N SER A 192 18.07 -10.99 25.25
CA SER A 192 19.01 -12.11 25.30
C SER A 192 18.69 -13.23 24.31
N THR A 193 17.44 -13.35 23.90
CA THR A 193 16.96 -14.34 22.91
C THR A 193 17.38 -14.01 21.47
N LEU A 194 17.77 -12.75 21.19
CA LEU A 194 18.30 -12.39 19.88
C LEU A 194 19.65 -13.07 19.63
N SER A 195 19.80 -13.63 18.43
CA SER A 195 21.08 -14.21 18.00
C SER A 195 22.20 -13.16 17.98
N ARG A 196 23.46 -13.60 18.06
CA ARG A 196 24.62 -12.70 17.93
C ARG A 196 24.60 -11.93 16.61
N ASP A 197 24.13 -12.56 15.55
CA ASP A 197 24.05 -11.93 14.23
C ASP A 197 22.91 -10.92 14.14
N SER A 198 21.76 -11.18 14.78
CA SER A 198 20.68 -10.20 14.92
C SER A 198 21.12 -8.97 15.72
N LYS A 199 21.90 -9.16 16.79
CA LYS A 199 22.50 -8.04 17.54
C LYS A 199 23.49 -7.22 16.72
N LYS A 200 24.26 -7.85 15.81
CA LYS A 200 25.11 -7.12 14.85
C LYS A 200 24.26 -6.38 13.81
N ALA A 201 23.23 -7.03 13.27
CA ALA A 201 22.32 -6.43 12.31
C ALA A 201 21.64 -5.18 12.86
N LEU A 202 21.25 -5.18 14.15
CA LEU A 202 20.70 -3.99 14.82
C LEU A 202 21.64 -2.77 14.75
N LYS A 203 22.95 -2.99 14.92
CA LYS A 203 23.95 -1.92 14.80
C LYS A 203 24.05 -1.41 13.35
N SER A 204 24.11 -2.33 12.38
CA SER A 204 24.14 -1.97 10.95
C SER A 204 22.89 -1.23 10.49
N VAL A 205 21.70 -1.63 10.97
CA VAL A 205 20.44 -0.92 10.71
C VAL A 205 20.50 0.51 11.25
N LYS A 206 20.96 0.68 12.50
CA LYS A 206 21.13 1.99 13.10
C LYS A 206 22.08 2.86 12.28
N GLU A 207 23.27 2.35 11.96
CA GLU A 207 24.30 3.09 11.23
C GLU A 207 23.81 3.54 9.84
N LEU A 208 23.23 2.62 9.07
CA LEU A 208 22.74 2.92 7.72
C LEU A 208 21.52 3.85 7.76
N GLY A 209 20.59 3.60 8.68
CA GLY A 209 19.38 4.40 8.88
C GLY A 209 19.70 5.83 9.30
N ASP A 210 20.57 6.02 10.29
CA ASP A 210 20.99 7.34 10.76
C ASP A 210 21.72 8.12 9.65
N SER A 211 22.59 7.43 8.89
CA SER A 211 23.28 8.04 7.76
C SER A 211 22.31 8.51 6.68
N SER A 212 21.33 7.68 6.32
CA SER A 212 20.32 8.00 5.29
C SER A 212 19.36 9.10 5.74
N ALA A 213 19.01 9.16 7.03
CA ALA A 213 18.03 10.12 7.56
C ALA A 213 18.64 11.49 7.89
N HIS A 214 19.90 11.53 8.34
CA HIS A 214 20.45 12.72 9.00
C HIS A 214 21.77 13.21 8.42
N ASN A 215 22.52 12.38 7.69
CA ASN A 215 23.78 12.83 7.09
C ASN A 215 23.55 13.41 5.69
N ARG A 216 23.52 14.74 5.60
CA ARG A 216 23.33 15.49 4.33
C ARG A 216 24.31 15.16 3.19
N ARG A 217 25.43 14.48 3.48
CA ARG A 217 26.45 14.09 2.47
C ARG A 217 26.40 12.61 2.12
N PHE A 218 25.66 11.81 2.89
CA PHE A 218 25.46 10.41 2.61
C PHE A 218 24.28 10.25 1.65
N ILE A 219 24.44 9.36 0.67
CA ILE A 219 23.37 8.95 -0.24
C ILE A 219 23.51 7.43 -0.34
N ALA A 220 22.53 6.71 0.19
CA ALA A 220 22.52 5.26 0.13
C ALA A 220 22.50 4.79 -1.33
N ARG A 221 23.23 3.72 -1.60
CA ARG A 221 23.22 3.02 -2.88
C ARG A 221 22.70 1.60 -2.68
N LYS A 222 22.42 0.92 -3.79
CA LYS A 222 21.90 -0.44 -3.78
C LYS A 222 22.72 -1.40 -2.91
N HIS A 223 24.04 -1.37 -3.04
CA HIS A 223 24.95 -2.27 -2.31
C HIS A 223 24.86 -2.10 -0.79
N ASP A 224 24.68 -0.87 -0.29
CA ASP A 224 24.54 -0.60 1.15
C ASP A 224 23.35 -1.35 1.75
N LEU A 225 22.24 -1.43 0.99
CA LEU A 225 21.07 -2.22 1.39
C LEU A 225 21.24 -3.71 1.10
N ASP A 226 21.82 -4.09 -0.03
CA ASP A 226 22.05 -5.50 -0.38
C ASP A 226 22.87 -6.22 0.69
N ASP A 227 23.91 -5.57 1.22
CA ASP A 227 24.74 -6.09 2.32
C ASP A 227 23.93 -6.29 3.61
N LEU A 228 22.92 -5.44 3.84
CA LEU A 228 22.02 -5.53 4.99
C LEU A 228 20.88 -6.53 4.81
N ARG A 229 20.56 -6.94 3.57
CA ARG A 229 19.35 -7.71 3.24
C ARG A 229 19.21 -9.02 4.01
N SER A 230 20.26 -9.85 3.97
CA SER A 230 20.27 -11.17 4.63
C SER A 230 20.33 -11.07 6.17
N PRO A 231 21.19 -10.21 6.76
CA PRO A 231 21.14 -9.91 8.19
C PRO A 231 19.79 -9.37 8.67
N LEU A 232 19.18 -8.44 7.93
CA LEU A 232 17.89 -7.86 8.27
C LEU A 232 16.78 -8.91 8.26
N ARG A 233 16.74 -9.79 7.25
CA ARG A 233 15.73 -10.86 7.20
C ARG A 233 15.73 -11.70 8.48
N ARG A 234 16.91 -12.13 8.94
CA ARG A 234 17.06 -12.90 10.18
C ARG A 234 16.63 -12.09 11.41
N LEU A 235 17.02 -10.82 11.48
CA LEU A 235 16.62 -9.93 12.56
C LEU A 235 15.10 -9.75 12.62
N VAL A 236 14.44 -9.58 11.47
CA VAL A 236 12.98 -9.44 11.39
C VAL A 236 12.29 -10.74 11.82
N ASP A 237 12.77 -11.89 11.36
CA ASP A 237 12.26 -13.21 11.81
C ASP A 237 12.36 -13.36 13.34
N ASP A 238 13.54 -13.06 13.92
CA ASP A 238 13.77 -13.14 15.37
C ASP A 238 12.81 -12.21 16.14
N LEU A 239 12.66 -10.96 15.70
CA LEU A 239 11.80 -9.98 16.39
C LEU A 239 10.32 -10.31 16.25
N ILE A 240 9.86 -10.76 15.07
CA ILE A 240 8.48 -11.22 14.87
C ILE A 240 8.15 -12.40 15.78
N ALA A 241 9.09 -13.36 15.89
CA ALA A 241 8.93 -14.50 16.79
C ALA A 241 8.90 -14.06 18.26
N LEU A 242 9.83 -13.18 18.66
CA LEU A 242 9.93 -12.67 20.03
C LEU A 242 8.68 -11.86 20.44
N ALA A 243 8.13 -11.08 19.53
CA ALA A 243 6.94 -10.27 19.74
C ALA A 243 5.62 -11.05 19.55
N ASP A 244 5.67 -12.33 19.14
CA ASP A 244 4.50 -13.19 18.91
C ASP A 244 3.49 -12.55 17.92
N LEU A 245 4.01 -12.03 16.81
CA LEU A 245 3.23 -11.21 15.87
C LEU A 245 2.55 -12.01 14.75
N ARG A 246 2.85 -13.30 14.58
CA ARG A 246 2.18 -14.13 13.59
C ARG A 246 0.81 -14.52 14.10
N ARG A 247 -0.25 -14.20 13.35
CA ARG A 247 -1.59 -14.71 13.67
C ARG A 247 -1.56 -16.23 13.71
N ALA A 248 -2.17 -16.82 14.73
CA ALA A 248 -2.43 -18.26 14.74
C ALA A 248 -3.18 -18.61 13.45
N ARG A 249 -2.66 -19.55 12.65
CA ARG A 249 -3.43 -20.09 11.52
C ARG A 249 -4.73 -20.65 12.10
N PRO A 250 -5.91 -20.31 11.55
CA PRO A 250 -7.10 -21.08 11.88
C PRO A 250 -6.79 -22.56 11.59
N LYS A 251 -7.07 -23.42 12.57
CA LYS A 251 -7.02 -24.87 12.41
C LYS A 251 -8.01 -25.32 11.36
#